data_AF-A0A151DUJ1-F1
#
_entry.id   AF-A0A151DUJ1-F1
#
_cell.length_a   1.000
_cell.length_b   1.000
_cell.length_c   1.000
_cell.angle_alpha   90.00
_cell.angle_beta   90.00
_cell.angle_gamma   90.00
#
_symmetry.space_group_name_H-M   'P 1'
#
loop_
_entity.id
_entity.type
_entity.pdbx_description
1 polymer ?
#
loop_
_entity_poly.entity_id
_entity_poly.type
_entity_poly.pdbx_seq_one_letter_code
_entity_poly.pdbx_strand_id
1 'polypeptide(L)'
;MRKADLLKPETLTAKYVDVVVHLAALIRFHDTWERLYAHNGLPTQLNAKDALHHNIQHFIYGSSTETIGLVTTIPGDEASLY
;
A
#
# COMPACT_ATOMS: atom_id res chain seq x y z
N MET A 1 19.02 -4.51 -12.26
CA MET A 1 17.95 -4.35 -11.24
C MET A 1 17.63 -2.87 -11.14
N ARG A 2 16.36 -2.48 -11.32
CA ARG A 2 15.92 -1.07 -11.14
C ARG A 2 15.94 -0.75 -9.64
N LYS A 3 16.47 0.41 -9.27
CA LYS A 3 16.34 0.95 -7.91
C LYS A 3 15.07 1.81 -7.87
N ALA A 4 14.23 1.58 -6.88
CA ALA A 4 12.99 2.34 -6.65
C ALA A 4 12.88 2.67 -5.16
N ASP A 5 12.20 3.76 -4.86
CA ASP A 5 12.01 4.30 -3.51
C ASP A 5 10.58 4.85 -3.40
N LEU A 6 9.85 4.46 -2.34
CA LEU A 6 8.47 4.89 -2.12
C LEU A 6 8.36 6.40 -1.93
N LEU A 7 9.41 7.04 -1.40
CA LEU A 7 9.44 8.49 -1.20
C LEU A 7 9.85 9.27 -2.47
N LYS A 8 10.12 8.57 -3.57
CA LYS A 8 10.50 9.16 -4.86
C LYS A 8 9.54 8.67 -5.94
N PRO A 9 8.35 9.28 -6.06
CA PRO A 9 7.30 8.86 -6.99
C PRO A 9 7.77 8.62 -8.42
N GLU A 10 8.70 9.42 -8.91
CA GLU A 10 9.29 9.31 -10.25
C GLU A 10 10.05 8.00 -10.47
N THR A 11 10.44 7.32 -9.38
CA THR A 11 11.12 6.03 -9.41
C THR A 11 10.15 4.84 -9.33
N LEU A 12 8.85 5.10 -9.23
CA LEU A 12 7.79 4.09 -9.23
C LEU A 12 7.27 3.87 -10.65
N THR A 13 7.18 2.62 -11.10
CA THR A 13 6.48 2.30 -12.37
C THR A 13 6.00 0.86 -12.38
N ALA A 14 4.83 0.66 -12.96
CA ALA A 14 4.19 -0.59 -13.33
C ALA A 14 4.28 -0.82 -14.85
N LYS A 15 5.07 -0.05 -15.58
CA LYS A 15 5.27 -0.24 -17.01
C LYS A 15 5.94 -1.61 -17.27
N TYR A 16 5.41 -2.34 -18.25
CA TYR A 16 5.92 -3.65 -18.70
C TYR A 16 5.83 -4.79 -17.67
N VAL A 17 4.93 -4.69 -16.70
CA VAL A 17 4.61 -5.83 -15.82
C VAL A 17 3.17 -6.27 -16.07
N ASP A 18 2.84 -7.53 -15.76
CA ASP A 18 1.45 -8.04 -15.84
C ASP A 18 0.72 -7.90 -14.51
N VAL A 19 1.46 -7.90 -13.41
CA VAL A 19 0.96 -7.89 -12.03
C VAL A 19 1.87 -6.99 -11.18
N VAL A 20 1.26 -6.18 -10.31
CA VAL A 20 1.98 -5.44 -9.27
C VAL A 20 1.69 -6.08 -7.91
N VAL A 21 2.75 -6.41 -7.17
CA VAL A 21 2.67 -6.91 -5.80
C VAL A 21 3.38 -5.90 -4.87
N HIS A 22 2.61 -5.03 -4.23
CA HIS A 22 3.08 -3.92 -3.42
C HIS A 22 3.16 -4.31 -1.93
N LEU A 23 4.33 -4.80 -1.50
CA LEU A 23 4.60 -5.20 -0.11
C LEU A 23 5.53 -4.24 0.63
N ALA A 24 6.08 -3.25 -0.08
CA ALA A 24 7.00 -2.29 0.50
C ALA A 24 6.22 -1.31 1.40
N ALA A 25 6.62 -1.22 2.67
CA ALA A 25 6.01 -0.34 3.65
C ALA A 25 7.01 0.02 4.76
N LEU A 26 6.80 1.17 5.39
CA LEU A 26 7.36 1.49 6.70
C LEU A 26 6.54 0.76 7.77
N ILE A 27 7.09 -0.34 8.29
CA ILE A 27 6.49 -1.15 9.36
C ILE A 27 6.98 -0.64 10.71
N ARG A 28 6.53 0.57 11.10
CA ARG A 28 6.80 1.18 12.41
C ARG A 28 5.51 1.77 12.97
N PHE A 29 4.76 0.97 13.72
CA PHE A 29 3.42 1.31 14.22
C PHE A 29 3.36 2.52 15.18
N HIS A 30 4.50 2.97 15.70
CA HIS A 30 4.59 4.12 16.61
C HIS A 30 5.27 5.34 15.96
N ASP A 31 5.46 5.31 14.64
CA ASP A 31 5.94 6.48 13.90
C ASP A 31 4.79 7.48 13.71
N THR A 32 5.11 8.73 13.35
CA THR A 32 4.07 9.76 13.21
C THR A 32 3.14 9.45 12.04
N TRP A 33 1.90 9.92 12.11
CA TRP A 33 0.94 9.75 11.04
C TRP A 33 1.47 10.28 9.71
N GLU A 34 2.14 11.44 9.71
CA GLU A 34 2.70 12.05 8.51
C GLU A 34 3.77 11.16 7.88
N ARG A 35 4.65 10.55 8.69
CA ARG A 35 5.67 9.62 8.20
C ARG A 35 5.04 8.35 7.67
N LEU A 36 4.08 7.77 8.38
CA LEU A 36 3.37 6.57 7.94
C LEU A 36 2.60 6.81 6.64
N TYR A 37 1.89 7.94 6.54
CA TYR A 37 1.15 8.31 5.35
C TYR A 37 2.08 8.59 4.16
N ALA A 38 3.21 9.28 4.39
CA ALA A 38 4.19 9.56 3.34
C ALA A 38 4.88 8.30 2.80
N HIS A 39 5.13 7.29 3.64
CA HIS A 39 5.80 6.05 3.21
C HIS A 39 4.81 5.00 2.69
N ASN A 40 3.61 4.92 3.26
CA ASN A 40 2.69 3.82 3.00
C ASN A 40 1.51 4.31 2.15
N GLY A 41 0.77 5.31 2.63
CA GLY A 41 -0.48 5.77 2.01
C GLY A 41 -0.26 6.37 0.63
N LEU A 42 0.50 7.47 0.55
CA LEU A 42 0.73 8.18 -0.70
C LEU A 42 1.41 7.31 -1.77
N PRO A 43 2.47 6.55 -1.48
CA PRO A 43 3.14 5.73 -2.49
C PRO A 43 2.27 4.56 -2.97
N THR A 44 1.45 3.96 -2.10
CA THR A 44 0.47 2.93 -2.51
C THR A 44 -0.53 3.52 -3.52
N GLN A 45 -1.08 4.71 -3.24
CA GLN A 45 -2.00 5.38 -4.16
C GLN A 45 -1.36 5.70 -5.51
N LEU A 46 -0.12 6.17 -5.50
CA LEU A 46 0.62 6.50 -6.73
C LEU A 46 0.93 5.25 -7.55
N ASN A 47 1.37 4.16 -6.91
CA ASN A 47 1.57 2.87 -7.57
C ASN A 47 0.28 2.33 -8.18
N ALA A 48 -0.85 2.42 -7.46
CA ALA A 48 -2.14 1.97 -7.96
C ALA A 48 -2.59 2.80 -9.18
N LYS A 49 -2.41 4.12 -9.14
CA LYS A 49 -2.70 5.01 -10.28
C LYS A 49 -1.82 4.71 -11.49
N ASP A 50 -0.53 4.47 -11.28
CA ASP A 50 0.41 4.14 -12.35
C ASP A 50 0.09 2.76 -12.98
N ALA A 51 -0.26 1.78 -12.16
CA ALA A 51 -0.75 0.48 -12.61
C ALA A 51 -2.03 0.62 -13.46
N LEU A 52 -2.99 1.43 -13.01
CA LEU A 52 -4.20 1.74 -13.79
C LEU A 52 -3.87 2.41 -15.12
N HIS A 53 -2.96 3.40 -15.13
CA HIS A 53 -2.53 4.08 -16.35
C HIS A 53 -1.87 3.13 -17.37
N HIS A 54 -1.21 2.07 -16.90
CA HIS A 54 -0.62 1.03 -17.73
C HIS A 54 -1.55 -0.16 -18.02
N ASN A 55 -2.84 -0.06 -17.70
CA ASN A 55 -3.86 -1.11 -17.88
C ASN A 55 -3.51 -2.42 -17.15
N ILE A 56 -2.82 -2.34 -16.02
CA ILE A 56 -2.52 -3.51 -15.20
C ILE A 56 -3.80 -3.95 -14.49
N GLN A 57 -4.21 -5.20 -14.71
CA GLN A 57 -5.46 -5.73 -14.16
C GLN A 57 -5.33 -6.26 -12.73
N HIS A 58 -4.10 -6.59 -12.31
CA HIS A 58 -3.85 -7.18 -11.00
C HIS A 58 -2.90 -6.31 -10.18
N PHE A 59 -3.46 -5.66 -9.17
CA PHE A 59 -2.73 -4.90 -8.17
C PHE A 59 -3.01 -5.48 -6.79
N ILE A 60 -2.02 -6.19 -6.24
CA ILE A 60 -2.10 -6.82 -4.92
C ILE A 60 -1.24 -5.98 -3.98
N TYR A 61 -1.77 -5.57 -2.84
CA TYR A 61 -1.03 -4.80 -1.85
C TYR A 61 -1.11 -5.42 -0.46
N GLY A 62 -0.07 -5.21 0.34
CA GLY A 62 -0.06 -5.61 1.75
C GLY A 62 -0.93 -4.67 2.59
N SER A 63 -1.91 -5.24 3.28
CA SER A 63 -2.66 -4.56 4.35
C SER A 63 -2.28 -5.15 5.72
N SER A 64 -2.87 -4.64 6.79
CA SER A 64 -2.71 -5.19 8.14
C SER A 64 -4.07 -5.33 8.83
N THR A 65 -4.23 -6.35 9.67
CA THR A 65 -5.39 -6.45 10.58
C THR A 65 -5.42 -5.31 11.59
N GLU A 66 -4.26 -4.70 11.88
CA GLU A 66 -4.16 -3.46 12.67
C GLU A 66 -4.98 -2.33 12.04
N THR A 67 -5.18 -2.38 10.72
CA THR A 67 -6.02 -1.41 10.06
C THR A 67 -7.41 -1.47 10.63
N ILE A 68 -8.00 -2.65 10.89
CA ILE A 68 -9.37 -2.92 11.44
C ILE A 68 -9.62 -2.25 12.80
N GLY A 69 -8.56 -1.91 13.55
CA GLY A 69 -8.70 -1.24 14.84
C GLY A 69 -9.38 -2.10 15.90
N LEU A 70 -10.13 -1.46 16.79
CA LEU A 70 -10.82 -2.16 17.88
C LEU A 70 -12.05 -2.88 17.34
N VAL A 71 -12.10 -4.20 17.51
CA VAL A 71 -13.26 -5.02 17.14
C VAL A 71 -14.21 -5.19 18.32
N THR A 72 -15.51 -5.11 18.06
CA THR A 72 -16.57 -5.34 19.06
C THR A 72 -16.94 -6.82 19.21
N THR A 73 -16.72 -7.61 18.16
CA THR A 73 -16.96 -9.06 18.10
C THR A 73 -15.72 -9.80 17.60
N ILE A 74 -15.48 -10.99 18.14
CA ILE A 74 -14.33 -11.84 17.81
C ILE A 74 -14.83 -13.15 17.16
N PRO A 75 -14.23 -13.60 16.04
CA PRO A 75 -13.13 -12.97 15.31
C PRO A 75 -13.57 -11.71 14.55
N GLY A 76 -12.65 -10.77 14.36
CA GLY A 76 -12.84 -9.66 13.42
C GLY A 76 -12.78 -10.13 11.97
N ASP A 77 -13.48 -9.43 11.09
CA ASP A 77 -13.58 -9.69 9.66
C ASP A 77 -13.51 -8.38 8.83
N GLU A 78 -13.57 -8.49 7.51
CA GLU A 78 -13.52 -7.33 6.60
C GLU A 78 -14.72 -6.38 6.72
N ALA A 79 -15.81 -6.83 7.36
CA ALA A 79 -17.01 -6.04 7.61
C ALA A 79 -17.03 -5.39 9.00
N SER A 80 -16.02 -5.65 9.83
CA SER A 80 -15.93 -5.13 11.18
C SER A 80 -15.82 -3.60 11.17
N LEU A 81 -16.79 -2.94 11.79
CA LEU A 81 -16.86 -1.49 11.91
C LEU A 81 -16.02 -1.00 13.09
N TYR A 82 -15.32 0.11 12.88
CA TYR A 82 -14.64 0.91 13.92
C TYR A 82 -15.62 1.72 14.74
#